data_AF-A0A1V6XQR9-F1
#
_entry.id   AF-A0A1V6XQR9-F1
#
_cell.length_a   1.000
_cell.length_b   1.000
_cell.length_c   1.000
_cell.angle_alpha   90.00
_cell.angle_beta   90.00
_cell.angle_gamma   90.00
#
_symmetry.space_group_name_H-M   'P 1'
#
loop_
_entity.id
_entity.type
_entity.pdbx_description
1 polymer ?
#
loop_
_entity_poly.entity_id
_entity_poly.type
_entity_poly.pdbx_seq_one_letter_code
_entity_poly.pdbx_strand_id
1 'polypeptide(L)'
;MTASLINPDSTENASVHSQSDQAFEEDINLKHMELLVHLVTDKELLILTHGAKNEVSNPELTLGLKEGLESPYLMYQLLAFSARHLAFLKPEHSASYLHQAVTLQTRAVSIFNAAWTEINQSNCVAILLFSSILGHHLLTDTLAKRTPEDGLDEFMTTYVQFVEMHRGIHTIAMTAKMQLMQSELEPIISWSASFTSRSPRGNDCQRVCELVDQAESLGPEDKKACQLVIRFLQVGFDAVFSEEEQGNRYHMLCTWPMLGPPEFTAFAAAAWETSLADRGCRGIYDKDYF
;
A
#
# COMPACT_ATOMS: atom_id res chain seq x y z
N MET A 1 -83.77 0.25 -42.09
CA MET A 1 -83.86 1.71 -42.06
C MET A 1 -84.05 2.13 -40.60
N THR A 2 -82.95 2.23 -39.87
CA THR A 2 -82.81 2.87 -38.55
C THR A 2 -81.30 3.10 -38.36
N ALA A 3 -80.84 4.29 -38.73
CA ALA A 3 -79.54 4.83 -38.31
C ALA A 3 -79.75 5.43 -36.90
N SER A 4 -78.80 5.27 -35.97
CA SER A 4 -77.83 6.31 -35.54
C SER A 4 -77.59 6.05 -34.04
N LEU A 5 -76.47 6.28 -33.35
CA LEU A 5 -75.30 7.17 -33.52
C LEU A 5 -74.39 6.89 -32.28
N ILE A 6 -73.09 6.59 -32.40
CA ILE A 6 -71.90 7.39 -31.99
C ILE A 6 -70.91 6.37 -31.35
N ASN A 7 -69.77 5.95 -31.93
CA ASN A 7 -68.47 6.62 -32.20
C ASN A 7 -67.59 6.80 -30.92
N PRO A 8 -66.27 7.02 -31.01
CA PRO A 8 -65.19 6.05 -31.27
C PRO A 8 -63.99 6.18 -30.27
N ASP A 9 -63.05 5.24 -30.29
CA ASP A 9 -61.61 5.55 -30.14
C ASP A 9 -60.82 4.33 -30.68
N SER A 10 -60.01 4.46 -31.74
CA SER A 10 -58.59 4.87 -31.69
C SER A 10 -57.83 4.00 -30.68
N THR A 11 -56.78 3.24 -31.00
CA THR A 11 -55.71 3.49 -31.96
C THR A 11 -54.87 2.21 -31.99
N GLU A 12 -54.56 1.75 -33.20
CA GLU A 12 -53.21 1.42 -33.64
C GLU A 12 -52.21 0.75 -32.68
N ASN A 13 -51.71 -0.39 -33.15
CA ASN A 13 -50.28 -0.73 -33.22
C ASN A 13 -49.40 -0.34 -32.04
N ALA A 14 -48.90 -1.35 -31.33
CA ALA A 14 -47.47 -1.65 -31.43
C ALA A 14 -47.17 -2.99 -30.78
N SER A 15 -46.43 -3.81 -31.52
CA SER A 15 -45.50 -4.75 -30.91
C SER A 15 -44.66 -4.01 -29.87
N VAL A 16 -44.82 -4.37 -28.60
CA VAL A 16 -43.82 -4.06 -27.59
C VAL A 16 -43.48 -5.37 -26.89
N HIS A 17 -42.61 -6.10 -27.57
CA HIS A 17 -41.54 -6.80 -26.89
C HIS A 17 -40.75 -5.74 -26.09
N SER A 18 -41.18 -5.42 -24.88
CA SER A 18 -40.36 -4.73 -23.88
C SER A 18 -39.89 -5.83 -22.92
N GLN A 19 -38.69 -6.39 -23.05
CA GLN A 19 -37.44 -5.71 -22.67
C GLN A 19 -37.65 -4.77 -21.48
N SER A 20 -38.07 -5.29 -20.32
CA SER A 20 -38.04 -4.55 -19.05
C SER A 20 -38.30 -5.42 -17.80
N ASP A 21 -37.90 -6.69 -17.77
CA ASP A 21 -37.65 -7.40 -16.50
C ASP A 21 -36.14 -7.42 -16.19
N GLN A 22 -35.40 -6.42 -16.70
CA GLN A 22 -34.09 -6.03 -16.17
C GLN A 22 -34.31 -5.11 -14.94
N ALA A 23 -35.01 -5.62 -13.93
CA ALA A 23 -34.83 -5.11 -12.59
C ALA A 23 -33.50 -5.72 -12.11
N PHE A 24 -32.46 -4.90 -12.13
CA PHE A 24 -31.14 -5.19 -11.61
C PHE A 24 -31.23 -5.78 -10.20
N GLU A 25 -31.15 -7.10 -10.05
CA GLU A 25 -30.54 -7.65 -8.85
C GLU A 25 -29.04 -7.39 -9.03
N GLU A 26 -28.52 -6.40 -8.32
CA GLU A 26 -27.08 -6.23 -8.16
C GLU A 26 -26.56 -7.48 -7.43
N ASP A 27 -26.15 -8.49 -8.18
CA ASP A 27 -25.62 -9.74 -7.63
C ASP A 27 -24.45 -9.44 -6.69
N ILE A 28 -24.55 -9.92 -5.45
CA ILE A 28 -23.48 -9.80 -4.46
C ILE A 28 -22.27 -10.62 -4.96
N ASN A 29 -21.14 -9.95 -5.18
CA ASN A 29 -19.90 -10.62 -5.57
C ASN A 29 -19.29 -11.37 -4.37
N LEU A 30 -19.62 -12.65 -4.24
CA LEU A 30 -19.18 -13.51 -3.14
C LEU A 30 -17.65 -13.61 -3.02
N LYS A 31 -16.89 -13.46 -4.13
CA LYS A 31 -15.42 -13.45 -4.07
C LYS A 31 -14.92 -12.21 -3.34
N HIS A 32 -15.47 -11.03 -3.65
CA HIS A 32 -15.11 -9.80 -2.93
C HIS A 32 -15.58 -9.86 -1.47
N MET A 33 -16.74 -10.47 -1.20
CA MET A 33 -17.21 -10.66 0.18
C MET A 33 -16.30 -11.58 0.99
N GLU A 34 -15.77 -12.66 0.40
CA GLU A 34 -14.76 -13.52 1.06
C GLU A 34 -13.52 -12.70 1.45
N LEU A 35 -12.99 -11.90 0.51
CA LEU A 35 -11.83 -11.04 0.76
C LEU A 35 -12.12 -9.99 1.86
N LEU A 36 -13.31 -9.40 1.86
CA LEU A 36 -13.72 -8.45 2.88
C LEU A 36 -13.88 -9.13 4.25
N VAL A 37 -14.48 -10.32 4.31
CA VAL A 37 -14.63 -11.10 5.55
C VAL A 37 -13.25 -11.46 6.11
N HIS A 38 -12.32 -11.92 5.26
CA HIS A 38 -10.94 -12.16 5.68
C HIS A 38 -10.30 -10.90 6.24
N LEU A 39 -10.47 -9.78 5.54
CA LEU A 39 -9.91 -8.48 5.95
C LEU A 39 -10.37 -8.02 7.33
N VAL A 40 -11.65 -8.20 7.66
CA VAL A 40 -12.22 -7.75 8.96
C VAL A 40 -12.05 -8.74 10.10
N THR A 41 -11.81 -10.02 9.80
CA THR A 41 -11.65 -11.05 10.83
C THR A 41 -10.19 -11.28 11.20
N ASP A 42 -9.27 -11.03 10.26
CA ASP A 42 -7.84 -11.12 10.49
C ASP A 42 -7.31 -9.82 11.13
N LYS A 43 -6.97 -9.91 12.42
CA LYS A 43 -6.53 -8.75 13.22
C LYS A 43 -5.10 -8.32 12.92
N GLU A 44 -4.31 -9.15 12.25
CA GLU A 44 -2.89 -8.89 12.00
C GLU A 44 -2.63 -8.36 10.59
N LEU A 45 -3.63 -8.48 9.70
CA LEU A 45 -3.48 -8.11 8.28
C LEU A 45 -3.18 -6.62 8.07
N LEU A 46 -3.91 -5.71 8.71
CA LEU A 46 -3.72 -4.27 8.56
C LEU A 46 -3.45 -3.60 9.90
N ILE A 47 -2.19 -3.57 10.32
CA ILE A 47 -1.75 -2.79 11.47
C ILE A 47 -1.01 -1.55 10.94
N LEU A 48 -1.73 -0.43 10.81
CA LEU A 48 -1.13 0.86 10.43
C LEU A 48 -0.58 1.60 11.65
N THR A 49 -1.22 1.43 12.80
CA THR A 49 -0.73 1.76 14.14
C THR A 49 -1.37 0.81 15.13
N HIS A 50 -0.75 0.57 16.29
CA HIS A 50 -1.45 -0.06 17.41
C HIS A 50 -1.52 0.89 18.59
N GLY A 51 -2.76 1.18 19.00
CA GLY A 51 -3.10 1.60 20.35
C GLY A 51 -2.71 0.53 21.37
N ALA A 52 -2.87 0.81 22.66
CA ALA A 52 -2.38 -0.07 23.72
C ALA A 52 -2.90 -1.52 23.59
N LYS A 53 -2.05 -2.49 23.96
CA LYS A 53 -2.40 -3.91 24.17
C LYS A 53 -3.76 -3.95 24.90
N ASN A 54 -4.83 -4.38 24.22
CA ASN A 54 -6.18 -4.74 24.71
C ASN A 54 -7.38 -4.10 23.99
N GLU A 55 -7.20 -3.24 22.99
CA GLU A 55 -8.36 -2.77 22.20
C GLU A 55 -8.75 -3.79 21.11
N VAL A 56 -10.01 -4.23 21.15
CA VAL A 56 -10.60 -5.20 20.19
C VAL A 56 -10.82 -4.57 18.82
N SER A 57 -10.82 -3.24 18.74
CA SER A 57 -11.10 -2.47 17.54
C SER A 57 -9.82 -2.16 16.77
N ASN A 58 -9.82 -2.41 15.46
CA ASN A 58 -8.84 -1.90 14.51
C ASN A 58 -9.42 -0.61 13.89
N PRO A 59 -9.23 0.56 14.51
CA PRO A 59 -9.82 1.81 14.04
C PRO A 59 -9.33 2.19 12.64
N GLU A 60 -8.10 1.81 12.29
CA GLU A 60 -7.48 2.10 11.00
C GLU A 60 -8.17 1.34 9.87
N LEU A 61 -8.45 0.05 10.06
CA LEU A 61 -9.23 -0.74 9.11
C LEU A 61 -10.67 -0.22 9.00
N THR A 62 -11.29 0.13 10.12
CA THR A 62 -12.65 0.69 10.12
C THR A 62 -12.72 1.98 9.31
N LEU A 63 -11.73 2.87 9.49
CA LEU A 63 -11.60 4.09 8.71
C LEU A 63 -11.37 3.79 7.24
N GLY A 64 -10.42 2.90 6.91
CA GLY A 64 -10.13 2.52 5.53
C GLY A 64 -11.33 1.91 4.79
N LEU A 65 -12.16 1.11 5.47
CA LEU A 65 -13.38 0.58 4.89
C LEU A 65 -14.44 1.67 4.63
N LYS A 66 -14.62 2.60 5.57
CA LYS A 66 -15.55 3.73 5.40
C LYS A 66 -15.11 4.62 4.22
N GLU A 67 -13.85 5.02 4.21
CA GLU A 67 -13.27 5.81 3.12
C GLU A 67 -13.34 5.06 1.79
N GLY A 68 -13.14 3.74 1.80
CA GLY A 68 -13.21 2.90 0.61
C GLY A 68 -14.61 2.83 -0.04
N LEU A 69 -15.68 3.02 0.74
CA LEU A 69 -17.04 3.11 0.18
C LEU A 69 -17.23 4.36 -0.67
N GLU A 70 -16.62 5.47 -0.28
CA GLU A 70 -16.66 6.74 -1.01
C GLU A 70 -15.55 6.84 -2.09
N SER A 71 -14.46 6.12 -1.89
CA SER A 71 -13.27 6.10 -2.76
C SER A 71 -12.99 4.69 -3.28
N PRO A 72 -13.57 4.28 -4.43
CA PRO A 72 -13.49 2.89 -4.89
C PRO A 72 -12.07 2.35 -5.04
N TYR A 73 -11.10 3.19 -5.46
CA TYR A 73 -9.70 2.77 -5.58
C TYR A 73 -9.14 2.21 -4.26
N LEU A 74 -9.52 2.79 -3.11
CA LEU A 74 -9.11 2.32 -1.79
C LEU A 74 -9.74 0.97 -1.47
N MET A 75 -11.04 0.79 -1.75
CA MET A 75 -11.71 -0.49 -1.53
C MET A 75 -11.09 -1.61 -2.39
N TYR A 76 -10.85 -1.36 -3.67
CA TYR A 76 -10.17 -2.33 -4.54
C TYR A 76 -8.78 -2.69 -4.00
N GLN A 77 -8.02 -1.73 -3.49
CA GLN A 77 -6.69 -1.98 -2.92
C GLN A 77 -6.73 -2.78 -1.61
N LEU A 78 -7.71 -2.51 -0.74
CA LEU A 78 -7.95 -3.29 0.49
C LEU A 78 -8.24 -4.76 0.17
N LEU A 79 -9.12 -5.02 -0.80
CA LEU A 79 -9.44 -6.37 -1.25
C LEU A 79 -8.25 -7.04 -1.93
N ALA A 80 -7.47 -6.30 -2.73
CA ALA A 80 -6.25 -6.80 -3.36
C ALA A 80 -5.24 -7.28 -2.31
N PHE A 81 -5.04 -6.50 -1.26
CA PHE A 81 -4.13 -6.85 -0.17
C PHE A 81 -4.65 -8.05 0.64
N SER A 82 -5.96 -8.14 0.88
CA SER A 82 -6.60 -9.30 1.48
C SER A 82 -6.37 -10.59 0.66
N ALA A 83 -6.59 -10.53 -0.66
CA ALA A 83 -6.32 -11.65 -1.56
C ALA A 83 -4.83 -12.06 -1.50
N ARG A 84 -3.93 -11.08 -1.45
CA ARG A 84 -2.50 -11.34 -1.35
C ARG A 84 -2.11 -12.07 -0.07
N HIS A 85 -2.76 -11.76 1.05
CA HIS A 85 -2.56 -12.45 2.31
C HIS A 85 -3.13 -13.88 2.28
N LEU A 86 -4.33 -14.07 1.72
CA LEU A 86 -4.90 -15.40 1.54
C LEU A 86 -4.04 -16.31 0.65
N ALA A 87 -3.37 -15.75 -0.36
CA ALA A 87 -2.42 -16.50 -1.18
C ALA A 87 -1.24 -17.07 -0.38
N PHE A 88 -0.83 -16.41 0.70
CA PHE A 88 0.20 -16.88 1.62
C PHE A 88 -0.36 -17.94 2.58
N LEU A 89 -1.55 -17.71 3.14
CA LEU A 89 -2.17 -18.62 4.12
C LEU A 89 -2.73 -19.91 3.50
N LYS A 90 -3.09 -19.89 2.21
CA LYS A 90 -3.67 -21.03 1.48
C LYS A 90 -2.81 -21.41 0.27
N PRO A 91 -1.65 -22.07 0.47
CA PRO A 91 -0.71 -22.40 -0.61
C PRO A 91 -1.35 -23.18 -1.78
N GLU A 92 -2.31 -24.05 -1.48
CA GLU A 92 -3.07 -24.85 -2.45
C GLU A 92 -3.91 -24.01 -3.42
N HIS A 93 -4.29 -22.79 -3.01
CA HIS A 93 -5.07 -21.84 -3.81
C HIS A 93 -4.28 -20.57 -4.14
N SER A 94 -2.97 -20.56 -3.86
CA SER A 94 -2.12 -19.37 -3.95
C SER A 94 -2.19 -18.70 -5.32
N ALA A 95 -2.09 -19.48 -6.41
CA ALA A 95 -2.14 -18.93 -7.77
C ALA A 95 -3.46 -18.18 -8.08
N SER A 96 -4.60 -18.68 -7.58
CA SER A 96 -5.90 -18.04 -7.77
C SER A 96 -5.99 -16.71 -7.01
N TYR A 97 -5.56 -16.71 -5.74
CA TYR A 97 -5.57 -15.50 -4.92
C TYR A 97 -4.54 -14.47 -5.38
N LEU A 98 -3.37 -14.89 -5.86
CA LEU A 98 -2.38 -13.99 -6.49
C LEU A 98 -2.95 -13.33 -7.75
N HIS A 99 -3.63 -14.10 -8.60
CA HIS A 99 -4.29 -13.54 -9.77
C HIS A 99 -5.37 -12.51 -9.39
N GLN A 100 -6.17 -12.80 -8.35
CA GLN A 100 -7.14 -11.84 -7.81
C GLN A 100 -6.46 -10.58 -7.25
N ALA A 101 -5.38 -10.74 -6.48
CA ALA A 101 -4.62 -9.64 -5.90
C ALA A 101 -4.10 -8.68 -7.00
N VAL A 102 -3.46 -9.21 -8.04
CA VAL A 102 -2.95 -8.41 -9.17
C VAL A 102 -4.09 -7.73 -9.92
N THR A 103 -5.19 -8.44 -10.19
CA THR A 103 -6.34 -7.90 -10.92
C THR A 103 -6.98 -6.73 -10.17
N LEU A 104 -7.20 -6.90 -8.87
CA LEU A 104 -7.81 -5.88 -8.01
C LEU A 104 -6.87 -4.69 -7.81
N GLN A 105 -5.57 -4.91 -7.58
CA GLN A 105 -4.57 -3.85 -7.45
C GLN A 105 -4.47 -3.04 -8.75
N THR A 106 -4.40 -3.69 -9.91
CA THR A 106 -4.38 -3.02 -11.23
C THR A 106 -5.61 -2.15 -11.42
N ARG A 107 -6.79 -2.66 -11.02
CA ARG A 107 -8.04 -1.90 -11.07
C ARG A 107 -8.02 -0.70 -10.11
N ALA A 108 -7.50 -0.89 -8.89
CA ALA A 108 -7.36 0.18 -7.91
C ALA A 108 -6.50 1.33 -8.44
N VAL A 109 -5.30 1.03 -8.96
CA VAL A 109 -4.38 2.00 -9.55
C VAL A 109 -5.01 2.71 -10.76
N SER A 110 -5.69 1.96 -11.62
CA SER A 110 -6.39 2.54 -12.78
C SER A 110 -7.48 3.54 -12.36
N ILE A 111 -8.31 3.20 -11.36
CA ILE A 111 -9.34 4.10 -10.85
C ILE A 111 -8.70 5.33 -10.20
N PHE A 112 -7.66 5.13 -9.39
CA PHE A 112 -6.94 6.22 -8.72
C PHE A 112 -6.38 7.23 -9.72
N ASN A 113 -5.69 6.75 -10.76
CA ASN A 113 -5.11 7.60 -11.79
C ASN A 113 -6.20 8.33 -12.60
N ALA A 114 -7.33 7.67 -12.88
CA ALA A 114 -8.44 8.30 -13.60
C ALA A 114 -9.18 9.34 -12.76
N ALA A 115 -9.24 9.15 -11.45
CA ALA A 115 -9.88 10.07 -10.49
C ALA A 115 -8.89 11.08 -9.88
N TRP A 116 -7.64 11.13 -10.36
CA TRP A 116 -6.60 11.94 -9.76
C TRP A 116 -6.98 13.43 -9.76
N THR A 117 -6.91 14.03 -8.58
CA THR A 117 -7.22 15.43 -8.32
C THR A 117 -6.22 16.00 -7.32
N GLU A 118 -6.15 17.33 -7.22
CA GLU A 118 -5.33 17.98 -6.21
C GLU A 118 -5.76 17.55 -4.79
N ILE A 119 -4.78 17.27 -3.94
CA ILE A 119 -5.02 16.77 -2.59
C ILE A 119 -5.61 17.89 -1.73
N ASN A 120 -6.73 17.60 -1.09
CA ASN A 120 -7.48 18.54 -0.26
C ASN A 120 -8.13 17.81 0.93
N GLN A 121 -8.90 18.54 1.75
CA GLN A 121 -9.47 17.99 2.99
C GLN A 121 -10.39 16.78 2.74
N SER A 122 -11.10 16.72 1.62
CA SER A 122 -12.09 15.66 1.37
C SER A 122 -11.51 14.37 0.80
N ASN A 123 -10.27 14.38 0.29
CA ASN A 123 -9.66 13.19 -0.33
C ASN A 123 -8.32 12.78 0.31
N CYS A 124 -7.70 13.63 1.14
CA CYS A 124 -6.36 13.35 1.68
C CYS A 124 -6.27 12.05 2.50
N VAL A 125 -7.31 11.72 3.27
CA VAL A 125 -7.39 10.49 4.07
C VAL A 125 -7.40 9.26 3.16
N ALA A 126 -8.36 9.20 2.23
CA ALA A 126 -8.47 8.08 1.30
C ALA A 126 -7.21 7.90 0.43
N ILE A 127 -6.62 8.99 -0.06
CA ILE A 127 -5.37 8.96 -0.84
C ILE A 127 -4.23 8.41 0.01
N LEU A 128 -4.05 8.88 1.24
CA LEU A 128 -2.96 8.43 2.10
C LEU A 128 -3.12 6.95 2.49
N LEU A 129 -4.34 6.51 2.83
CA LEU A 129 -4.62 5.12 3.15
C LEU A 129 -4.38 4.22 1.95
N PHE A 130 -4.90 4.58 0.77
CA PHE A 130 -4.67 3.83 -0.46
C PHE A 130 -3.19 3.67 -0.74
N SER A 131 -2.46 4.78 -0.70
CA SER A 131 -1.02 4.82 -1.00
C SER A 131 -0.25 3.98 0.01
N SER A 132 -0.61 4.05 1.30
CA SER A 132 0.01 3.24 2.37
C SER A 132 -0.25 1.74 2.18
N ILE A 133 -1.47 1.32 1.87
CA ILE A 133 -1.81 -0.10 1.68
C ILE A 133 -1.17 -0.66 0.40
N LEU A 134 -1.14 0.14 -0.68
CA LEU A 134 -0.38 -0.19 -1.88
C LEU A 134 1.11 -0.37 -1.56
N GLY A 135 1.63 0.49 -0.68
CA GLY A 135 2.94 0.38 -0.04
C GLY A 135 3.22 -1.00 0.54
N HIS A 136 2.38 -1.43 1.48
CA HIS A 136 2.50 -2.72 2.16
C HIS A 136 2.34 -3.90 1.19
N HIS A 137 1.45 -3.79 0.20
CA HIS A 137 1.26 -4.82 -0.82
C HIS A 137 2.57 -5.06 -1.58
N LEU A 138 3.20 -4.00 -2.09
CA LEU A 138 4.44 -4.11 -2.85
C LEU A 138 5.62 -4.55 -1.99
N LEU A 139 5.67 -4.17 -0.71
CA LEU A 139 6.65 -4.73 0.22
C LEU A 139 6.49 -6.25 0.34
N THR A 140 5.24 -6.72 0.46
CA THR A 140 4.93 -8.14 0.59
C THR A 140 5.34 -8.92 -0.66
N ASP A 141 5.13 -8.35 -1.85
CA ASP A 141 5.63 -8.93 -3.11
C ASP A 141 7.14 -8.94 -3.20
N THR A 142 7.78 -7.84 -2.81
CA THR A 142 9.25 -7.72 -2.79
C THR A 142 9.87 -8.77 -1.86
N LEU A 143 9.34 -8.93 -0.66
CA LEU A 143 9.82 -9.90 0.32
C LEU A 143 9.58 -11.35 -0.12
N ALA A 144 8.49 -11.63 -0.82
CA ALA A 144 8.19 -12.97 -1.33
C ALA A 144 9.16 -13.43 -2.43
N LYS A 145 9.81 -12.51 -3.13
CA LYS A 145 10.84 -12.82 -4.16
C LYS A 145 12.21 -13.12 -3.57
N ARG A 146 12.41 -12.94 -2.26
CA ARG A 146 13.70 -13.20 -1.62
C ARG A 146 13.99 -14.70 -1.59
N THR A 147 14.78 -15.18 -2.54
CA THR A 147 15.33 -16.55 -2.49
C THR A 147 16.71 -16.55 -1.82
N PRO A 148 17.06 -17.58 -1.03
CA PRO A 148 18.34 -17.64 -0.31
C PRO A 148 19.59 -17.71 -1.19
N GLU A 149 19.44 -18.15 -2.45
CA GLU A 149 20.57 -18.57 -3.29
C GLU A 149 20.91 -17.53 -4.39
N ASP A 150 19.92 -16.86 -5.00
CA ASP A 150 20.14 -15.90 -6.12
C ASP A 150 19.19 -14.68 -6.12
N GLY A 151 18.38 -14.50 -5.06
CA GLY A 151 17.27 -13.53 -5.06
C GLY A 151 17.65 -12.10 -4.68
N LEU A 152 18.91 -11.82 -4.33
CA LEU A 152 19.30 -10.48 -3.85
C LEU A 152 19.15 -9.42 -4.94
N ASP A 153 19.52 -9.73 -6.18
CA ASP A 153 19.47 -8.75 -7.27
C ASP A 153 18.02 -8.42 -7.67
N GLU A 154 17.17 -9.46 -7.76
CA GLU A 154 15.73 -9.29 -8.03
C GLU A 154 15.02 -8.58 -6.87
N PHE A 155 15.38 -8.93 -5.62
CA PHE A 155 14.91 -8.26 -4.42
C PHE A 155 15.28 -6.78 -4.45
N MET A 156 16.56 -6.44 -4.65
CA MET A 156 17.03 -5.06 -4.64
C MET A 156 16.39 -4.23 -5.76
N THR A 157 16.21 -4.82 -6.95
CA THR A 157 15.51 -4.15 -8.06
C THR A 157 14.06 -3.81 -7.69
N THR A 158 13.33 -4.77 -7.13
CA THR A 158 11.94 -4.55 -6.70
C THR A 158 11.89 -3.61 -5.48
N TYR A 159 12.92 -3.66 -4.61
CA TYR A 159 13.03 -2.83 -3.41
C TYR A 159 13.24 -1.35 -3.75
N VAL A 160 14.05 -1.03 -4.76
CA VAL A 160 14.21 0.36 -5.22
C VAL A 160 12.88 0.93 -5.70
N GLN A 161 12.10 0.17 -6.48
CA GLN A 161 10.75 0.58 -6.91
C GLN A 161 9.82 0.80 -5.72
N PHE A 162 9.89 -0.08 -4.71
CA PHE A 162 9.17 0.07 -3.46
C PHE A 162 9.55 1.36 -2.71
N VAL A 163 10.85 1.70 -2.64
CA VAL A 163 11.34 2.94 -2.02
C VAL A 163 10.82 4.17 -2.77
N GLU A 164 10.93 4.19 -4.10
CA GLU A 164 10.45 5.31 -4.93
C GLU A 164 8.96 5.57 -4.74
N MET A 165 8.15 4.52 -4.73
CA MET A 165 6.73 4.65 -4.46
C MET A 165 6.48 5.20 -3.04
N HIS A 166 7.17 4.68 -2.02
CA HIS A 166 7.02 5.17 -0.64
C HIS A 166 7.38 6.65 -0.50
N ARG A 167 8.34 7.14 -1.28
CA ARG A 167 8.61 8.59 -1.33
C ARG A 167 7.42 9.37 -1.88
N GLY A 168 6.70 8.83 -2.86
CA GLY A 168 5.42 9.39 -3.32
C GLY A 168 4.39 9.50 -2.19
N ILE A 169 4.27 8.45 -1.36
CA ILE A 169 3.42 8.45 -0.15
C ILE A 169 3.86 9.57 0.81
N HIS A 170 5.17 9.69 1.05
CA HIS A 170 5.72 10.73 1.92
C HIS A 170 5.43 12.13 1.39
N THR A 171 5.57 12.36 0.08
CA THR A 171 5.22 13.64 -0.55
C THR A 171 3.75 13.97 -0.34
N ILE A 172 2.85 13.02 -0.57
CA ILE A 172 1.41 13.18 -0.29
C ILE A 172 1.18 13.59 1.17
N ALA A 173 1.79 12.85 2.11
CA ALA A 173 1.64 13.11 3.55
C ALA A 173 2.17 14.50 3.95
N MET A 174 3.27 14.95 3.36
CA MET A 174 3.84 16.28 3.63
C MET A 174 3.01 17.40 3.00
N THR A 175 2.54 17.23 1.77
CA THR A 175 1.69 18.21 1.07
C THR A 175 0.35 18.41 1.79
N ALA A 176 -0.25 17.33 2.29
CA ALA A 176 -1.53 17.36 2.99
C ALA A 176 -1.41 17.41 4.51
N LYS A 177 -0.22 17.71 5.06
CA LYS A 177 0.06 17.58 6.49
C LYS A 177 -0.95 18.31 7.36
N MET A 178 -1.31 19.55 7.02
CA MET A 178 -2.28 20.32 7.81
C MET A 178 -3.66 19.64 7.81
N GLN A 179 -4.13 19.22 6.64
CA GLN A 179 -5.42 18.55 6.46
C GLN A 179 -5.48 17.21 7.19
N LEU A 180 -4.40 16.44 7.10
CA LEU A 180 -4.26 15.13 7.75
C LEU A 180 -4.23 15.26 9.28
N MET A 181 -3.55 16.27 9.82
CA MET A 181 -3.54 16.56 11.26
C MET A 181 -4.90 17.08 11.78
N GLN A 182 -5.83 17.43 10.90
CA GLN A 182 -7.21 17.80 11.23
C GLN A 182 -8.21 16.66 10.98
N SER A 183 -7.72 15.48 10.56
CA SER A 183 -8.54 14.30 10.23
C SER A 183 -8.44 13.22 11.31
N GLU A 184 -9.20 12.15 11.12
CA GLU A 184 -9.16 10.94 11.92
C GLU A 184 -7.79 10.22 11.90
N LEU A 185 -6.88 10.57 10.98
CA LEU A 185 -5.53 10.03 10.92
C LEU A 185 -4.53 10.75 11.85
N GLU A 186 -4.92 11.84 12.51
CA GLU A 186 -4.03 12.59 13.40
C GLU A 186 -3.32 11.70 14.44
N PRO A 187 -4.00 10.81 15.18
CA PRO A 187 -3.34 10.01 16.23
C PRO A 187 -2.28 9.08 15.66
N ILE A 188 -2.54 8.54 14.47
CA ILE A 188 -1.66 7.62 13.73
C ILE A 188 -0.39 8.35 13.30
N ILE A 189 -0.56 9.55 12.73
CA ILE A 189 0.53 10.38 12.24
C ILE A 189 1.39 10.88 13.40
N SER A 190 0.76 11.37 14.46
CA SER A 190 1.44 11.81 15.69
C SER A 190 2.22 10.68 16.35
N TRP A 191 1.63 9.49 16.44
CA TRP A 191 2.32 8.33 16.98
C TRP A 191 3.52 7.93 16.11
N SER A 192 3.37 7.89 14.79
CA SER A 192 4.45 7.56 13.86
C SER A 192 5.61 8.56 13.95
N ALA A 193 5.31 9.86 14.07
CA ALA A 193 6.31 10.90 14.29
C ALA A 193 7.02 10.72 15.64
N SER A 194 6.27 10.38 16.71
CA SER A 194 6.86 10.10 18.02
C SER A 194 7.78 8.87 17.97
N PHE A 195 7.35 7.79 17.32
CA PHE A 195 8.13 6.56 17.16
C PHE A 195 9.45 6.81 16.43
N THR A 196 9.40 7.50 15.29
CA THR A 196 10.59 7.79 14.47
C THR A 196 11.54 8.79 15.13
N SER A 197 11.07 9.62 16.06
CA SER A 197 11.90 10.56 16.84
C SER A 197 12.71 9.93 17.97
N ARG A 198 12.49 8.64 18.27
CA ARG A 198 13.15 7.96 19.39
C ARG A 198 14.66 7.93 19.23
N SER A 199 15.36 7.84 20.36
CA SER A 199 16.79 7.58 20.38
C SER A 199 17.02 6.06 20.32
N PRO A 200 17.96 5.57 19.48
CA PRO A 200 18.33 4.17 19.48
C PRO A 200 18.90 3.74 20.82
N ARG A 201 18.67 2.48 21.19
CA ARG A 201 19.08 1.87 22.46
C ARG A 201 20.01 0.68 22.24
N GLY A 202 19.70 -0.17 21.26
CA GLY A 202 20.47 -1.37 20.93
C GLY A 202 21.68 -1.10 20.03
N ASN A 203 22.34 -2.18 19.60
CA ASN A 203 23.55 -2.16 18.79
C ASN A 203 23.54 -3.13 17.60
N ASP A 204 22.37 -3.65 17.22
CA ASP A 204 22.18 -4.58 16.09
C ASP A 204 22.75 -4.02 14.76
N CYS A 205 22.68 -2.70 14.60
CA CYS A 205 23.17 -1.98 13.43
C CYS A 205 24.66 -1.57 13.55
N GLN A 206 25.35 -1.85 14.65
CA GLN A 206 26.71 -1.36 14.90
C GLN A 206 27.68 -1.77 13.79
N ARG A 207 27.61 -3.02 13.34
CA ARG A 207 28.50 -3.51 12.28
C ARG A 207 28.31 -2.76 10.96
N VAL A 208 27.07 -2.39 10.62
CA VAL A 208 26.77 -1.63 9.41
C VAL A 208 27.28 -0.20 9.54
N CYS A 209 27.14 0.44 10.71
CA CYS A 209 27.75 1.74 10.98
C CYS A 209 29.26 1.73 10.76
N GLU A 210 29.97 0.75 11.33
CA GLU A 210 31.42 0.63 11.18
C GLU A 210 31.86 0.50 9.72
N LEU A 211 31.10 -0.27 8.92
CA LEU A 211 31.38 -0.43 7.49
C LEU A 211 31.21 0.88 6.71
N VAL A 212 30.17 1.65 7.01
CA VAL A 212 29.94 2.98 6.40
C VAL A 212 31.06 3.95 6.79
N ASP A 213 31.49 3.95 8.05
CA ASP A 213 32.54 4.83 8.55
C ASP A 213 33.89 4.52 7.89
N GLN A 214 34.19 3.24 7.67
CA GLN A 214 35.43 2.75 7.05
C GLN A 214 35.44 2.88 5.52
N ALA A 215 34.29 3.08 4.87
CA ALA A 215 34.22 3.18 3.42
C ALA A 215 34.94 4.43 2.91
N GLU A 216 36.06 4.24 2.20
CA GLU A 216 36.84 5.33 1.60
C GLU A 216 36.13 5.96 0.39
N SER A 217 35.23 5.21 -0.26
CA SER A 217 34.46 5.66 -1.42
C SER A 217 33.32 6.62 -1.08
N LEU A 218 32.97 6.80 0.19
CA LEU A 218 31.87 7.66 0.63
C LEU A 218 32.38 9.02 1.11
N GLY A 219 31.76 10.09 0.61
CA GLY A 219 31.99 11.43 1.12
C GLY A 219 31.44 11.63 2.54
N PRO A 220 31.86 12.67 3.26
CA PRO A 220 31.36 12.96 4.60
C PRO A 220 29.83 13.14 4.67
N GLU A 221 29.22 13.74 3.66
CA GLU A 221 27.76 13.94 3.61
C GLU A 221 27.01 12.63 3.34
N ASP A 222 27.52 11.77 2.46
CA ASP A 222 26.94 10.44 2.20
C ASP A 222 27.01 9.55 3.45
N LYS A 223 28.13 9.61 4.19
CA LYS A 223 28.27 8.91 5.47
C LYS A 223 27.25 9.38 6.48
N LYS A 224 27.06 10.70 6.64
CA LYS A 224 26.02 11.25 7.53
C LYS A 224 24.61 10.79 7.13
N ALA A 225 24.31 10.80 5.83
CA ALA A 225 23.02 10.34 5.32
C ALA A 225 22.79 8.86 5.63
N CYS A 226 23.79 8.00 5.40
CA CYS A 226 23.74 6.59 5.76
C CYS A 226 23.58 6.39 7.27
N GLN A 227 24.34 7.11 8.10
CA GLN A 227 24.25 7.02 9.56
C GLN A 227 22.85 7.39 10.08
N LEU A 228 22.22 8.43 9.51
CA LEU A 228 20.84 8.81 9.85
C LEU A 228 19.86 7.67 9.54
N VAL A 229 20.00 7.06 8.36
CA VAL A 229 19.17 5.94 7.93
C VAL A 229 19.38 4.71 8.80
N ILE A 230 20.62 4.40 9.18
CA ILE A 230 20.96 3.29 10.08
C ILE A 230 20.41 3.53 11.48
N ARG A 231 20.39 4.79 11.95
CA ARG A 231 19.76 5.17 13.22
C ARG A 231 18.28 4.79 13.25
N PHE A 232 17.55 5.05 12.16
CA PHE A 232 16.14 4.63 12.06
C PHE A 232 16.00 3.10 12.06
N LEU A 233 16.87 2.37 11.36
CA LEU A 233 16.89 0.90 11.42
C LEU A 233 17.06 0.39 12.85
N GLN A 234 17.98 0.99 13.62
CA GLN A 234 18.22 0.58 15.00
C GLN A 234 16.96 0.81 15.87
N VAL A 235 16.26 1.94 15.71
CA VAL A 235 14.96 2.16 16.37
C VAL A 235 13.94 1.07 16.01
N GLY A 236 13.95 0.61 14.75
CA GLY A 236 13.17 -0.54 14.31
C GLY A 236 13.55 -1.84 15.01
N PHE A 237 14.84 -2.20 15.04
CA PHE A 237 15.32 -3.40 15.74
C PHE A 237 15.01 -3.37 17.23
N ASP A 238 15.18 -2.22 17.88
CA ASP A 238 14.82 -2.03 19.29
C ASP A 238 13.34 -2.34 19.55
N ALA A 239 12.46 -2.03 18.59
CA ALA A 239 11.04 -2.34 18.66
C ALA A 239 10.77 -3.83 18.39
N VAL A 240 11.41 -4.42 17.37
CA VAL A 240 11.33 -5.87 17.04
C VAL A 240 11.66 -6.74 18.25
N PHE A 241 12.73 -6.41 18.96
CA PHE A 241 13.23 -7.20 20.09
C PHE A 241 12.60 -6.84 21.44
N SER A 242 11.73 -5.84 21.50
CA SER A 242 11.03 -5.45 22.72
C SER A 242 9.80 -6.31 22.98
N GLU A 243 9.71 -6.93 24.17
CA GLU A 243 8.52 -7.66 24.61
C GLU A 243 7.30 -6.74 24.87
N GLU A 244 7.56 -5.45 25.07
CA GLU A 244 6.53 -4.44 25.35
C GLU A 244 5.86 -3.93 24.06
N GLU A 245 6.52 -4.05 22.90
CA GLU A 245 6.13 -3.37 21.64
C GLU A 245 5.58 -4.31 20.56
N GLN A 246 5.04 -5.47 20.96
CA GLN A 246 4.64 -6.57 20.05
C GLN A 246 3.77 -6.17 18.85
N GLY A 247 2.89 -5.17 18.98
CA GLY A 247 1.99 -4.72 17.90
C GLY A 247 2.60 -3.75 16.90
N ASN A 248 3.68 -3.05 17.27
CA ASN A 248 4.27 -1.96 16.48
C ASN A 248 5.69 -2.27 15.98
N ARG A 249 6.14 -3.50 16.22
CA ARG A 249 7.52 -3.92 16.05
C ARG A 249 8.00 -3.85 14.59
N TYR A 250 7.07 -3.90 13.63
CA TYR A 250 7.35 -3.87 12.19
C TYR A 250 7.09 -2.52 11.52
N HIS A 251 6.63 -1.50 12.26
CA HIS A 251 6.33 -0.17 11.69
C HIS A 251 7.50 0.45 10.92
N MET A 252 8.72 0.20 11.40
CA MET A 252 9.92 0.69 10.74
C MET A 252 10.11 0.09 9.34
N LEU A 253 9.64 -1.14 9.06
CA LEU A 253 9.75 -1.74 7.72
C LEU A 253 9.06 -0.90 6.64
N CYS A 254 7.94 -0.28 7.00
CA CYS A 254 7.10 0.48 6.07
C CYS A 254 7.46 1.97 6.05
N THR A 255 7.98 2.50 7.16
CA THR A 255 8.34 3.92 7.28
C THR A 255 9.78 4.23 6.90
N TRP A 256 10.71 3.32 7.15
CA TRP A 256 12.13 3.50 6.86
C TRP A 256 12.44 4.00 5.44
N PRO A 257 11.79 3.48 4.36
CA PRO A 257 11.99 3.96 3.00
C PRO A 257 11.69 5.46 2.80
N MET A 258 10.80 6.02 3.63
CA MET A 258 10.40 7.43 3.57
C MET A 258 11.31 8.35 4.40
N LEU A 259 12.04 7.79 5.36
CA LEU A 259 12.86 8.56 6.31
C LEU A 259 14.28 8.84 5.78
N GLY A 260 14.67 8.14 4.71
CA GLY A 260 15.95 8.39 4.05
C GLY A 260 15.99 9.77 3.41
N PRO A 261 17.06 10.56 3.63
CA PRO A 261 17.22 11.82 2.92
C PRO A 261 17.35 11.56 1.41
N PRO A 262 16.89 12.47 0.54
CA PRO A 262 16.95 12.29 -0.92
C PRO A 262 18.33 11.87 -1.43
N GLU A 263 19.39 12.40 -0.81
CA GLU A 263 20.80 12.12 -1.10
C GLU A 263 21.12 10.63 -0.91
N PHE A 264 20.65 10.02 0.19
CA PHE A 264 20.83 8.58 0.44
C PHE A 264 20.19 7.73 -0.65
N THR A 265 18.97 8.09 -1.07
CA THR A 265 18.23 7.31 -2.07
C THR A 265 18.86 7.40 -3.46
N ALA A 266 19.31 8.59 -3.87
CA ALA A 266 20.01 8.79 -5.13
C ALA A 266 21.35 8.06 -5.15
N PHE A 267 22.09 8.14 -4.04
CA PHE A 267 23.33 7.40 -3.85
C PHE A 267 23.11 5.88 -3.89
N ALA A 268 22.13 5.36 -3.16
CA ALA A 268 21.84 3.92 -3.09
C ALA A 268 21.44 3.36 -4.46
N ALA A 269 20.62 4.10 -5.23
CA ALA A 269 20.26 3.71 -6.59
C ALA A 269 21.49 3.69 -7.53
N ALA A 270 22.32 4.74 -7.51
CA ALA A 270 23.52 4.81 -8.34
C ALA A 270 24.57 3.74 -7.98
N ALA A 271 24.77 3.47 -6.68
CA ALA A 271 25.66 2.42 -6.21
C ALA A 271 25.15 1.03 -6.62
N TRP A 272 23.84 0.83 -6.61
CA TRP A 272 23.22 -0.41 -7.06
C TRP A 272 23.38 -0.63 -8.57
N GLU A 273 23.10 0.38 -9.40
CA GLU A 273 23.31 0.33 -10.86
C GLU A 273 24.78 0.07 -11.22
N THR A 274 25.71 0.67 -10.48
CA THR A 274 27.15 0.45 -10.67
C THR A 274 27.54 -0.98 -10.30
N SER A 275 27.04 -1.50 -9.17
CA SER A 275 27.26 -2.90 -8.78
C SER A 275 26.72 -3.89 -9.82
N LEU A 276 25.56 -3.62 -10.42
CA LEU A 276 25.00 -4.45 -11.48
C LEU A 276 25.83 -4.38 -12.78
N ALA A 277 26.34 -3.20 -13.11
CA ALA A 277 27.22 -3.01 -14.26
C ALA A 277 28.54 -3.77 -14.09
N ASP A 278 29.13 -3.74 -12.90
CA ASP A 278 30.38 -4.45 -12.56
C ASP A 278 30.19 -5.98 -12.52
N ARG A 279 28.98 -6.46 -12.20
CA ARG A 279 28.62 -7.89 -12.20
C ARG A 279 28.15 -8.42 -13.56
N GLY A 280 28.04 -7.57 -14.58
CA GLY A 280 27.63 -7.98 -15.92
C GLY A 280 26.12 -8.28 -16.07
N CYS A 281 25.28 -7.91 -15.11
CA CYS A 281 23.85 -8.24 -15.06
C CYS A 281 22.95 -7.32 -15.92
N ARG A 282 23.46 -6.70 -17.01
CA ARG A 282 22.74 -5.68 -17.80
C ARG A 282 21.48 -6.15 -18.57
N GLY A 283 21.07 -7.41 -18.43
CA GLY A 283 20.03 -8.03 -19.26
C GLY A 283 18.56 -7.76 -18.90
N ILE A 284 18.26 -7.02 -17.82
CA ILE A 284 16.87 -6.90 -17.30
C ILE A 284 16.36 -5.44 -17.30
N TYR A 285 17.08 -4.50 -17.90
CA TYR A 285 16.69 -3.09 -17.95
C TYR A 285 16.33 -2.66 -19.38
N ASP A 286 15.25 -3.22 -19.92
CA ASP A 286 14.50 -2.52 -20.98
C ASP A 286 13.48 -1.60 -20.32
N LYS A 287 13.66 -0.30 -20.54
CA LYS A 287 12.84 0.81 -20.03
C LYS A 287 11.51 0.98 -20.78
N ASP A 288 10.96 -0.09 -21.34
CA ASP A 288 9.78 -0.03 -22.22
C ASP A 288 8.57 -0.73 -21.61
N TYR A 289 8.21 -0.43 -20.36
CA TYR A 289 6.84 -0.66 -19.86
C TYR A 289 6.49 0.33 -18.75
N PHE A 290 6.23 1.58 -19.15
CA PHE A 290 5.15 2.44 -18.63
C PHE A 290 4.84 3.51 -19.68
#